data_AF-A0A5E4N2V5-F1
#
_entry.id   AF-A0A5E4N2V5-F1
#
_cell.length_a   1.000
_cell.length_b   1.000
_cell.length_c   1.000
_cell.angle_alpha   90.00
_cell.angle_beta   90.00
_cell.angle_gamma   90.00
#
_symmetry.space_group_name_H-M   'P 1'
#
loop_
_entity.id
_entity.type
_entity.pdbx_description
1 polymer ?
#
loop_
_entity_poly.entity_id
_entity_poly.type
_entity_poly.pdbx_seq_one_letter_code
_entity_poly.pdbx_strand_id
1 'polypeptide(L)'
;MSFDTTASNRGVNTGARVLLEKKNKKDLISLACRHHILEIIIERVFNALMETSNGPNIRLFQRFSSNWSQINIKKYESGITKDTVANELKPHKNDLVKFIKDQLATYQPRDDYRELLQLSLIFLGDKTARCFNIRTPGALHRARWMAK
;
A
#
# COMPACT_ATOMS: atom_id res chain seq x y z
N MET A 1 -2.65 -2.92 -24.02
CA MET A 1 -2.87 -4.13 -23.20
C MET A 1 -2.37 -3.87 -21.79
N SER A 2 -3.23 -3.99 -20.78
CA SER A 2 -2.87 -3.86 -19.36
C SER A 2 -2.76 -5.25 -18.73
N PHE A 3 -1.71 -5.51 -17.97
CA PHE A 3 -1.46 -6.81 -17.34
C PHE A 3 -0.55 -6.66 -16.12
N ASP A 4 -0.61 -7.63 -15.20
CA ASP A 4 0.30 -7.68 -14.06
C ASP A 4 1.72 -8.12 -14.48
N THR A 5 2.72 -7.85 -13.66
CA THR A 5 4.14 -8.09 -14.01
C THR A 5 4.63 -9.49 -13.63
N THR A 6 3.73 -10.47 -13.53
CA THR A 6 4.08 -11.88 -13.26
C THR A 6 4.89 -12.50 -14.40
N ALA A 7 5.63 -13.57 -14.08
CA ALA A 7 6.42 -14.30 -15.07
C ALA A 7 5.56 -14.90 -16.19
N SER A 8 4.34 -15.35 -15.87
CA SER A 8 3.36 -15.86 -16.84
C SER A 8 2.91 -14.80 -17.85
N ASN A 9 2.92 -13.52 -17.47
CA ASN A 9 2.54 -12.43 -18.36
C ASN A 9 3.73 -11.78 -19.08
N ARG A 10 4.91 -11.76 -18.46
CA ARG A 10 6.14 -11.12 -18.99
C ARG A 10 7.13 -12.04 -19.71
N GLY A 11 6.90 -13.35 -19.73
CA GLY A 11 7.81 -14.30 -20.39
C GLY A 11 8.12 -13.88 -21.83
N VAL A 12 9.41 -13.75 -22.15
CA VAL A 12 9.91 -13.23 -23.45
C VAL A 12 9.40 -14.07 -24.63
N ASN A 13 9.24 -15.39 -24.44
CA ASN A 13 8.84 -16.32 -25.50
C ASN A 13 7.42 -16.85 -25.34
N THR A 14 6.99 -17.07 -24.09
CA THR A 14 5.75 -17.78 -23.72
C THR A 14 4.82 -16.95 -22.86
N GLY A 15 5.16 -15.69 -22.56
CA GLY A 15 4.31 -14.82 -21.78
C GLY A 15 2.98 -14.54 -22.48
N ALA A 16 1.90 -14.40 -21.71
CA ALA A 16 0.56 -14.12 -22.25
C ALA A 16 0.56 -12.90 -23.17
N ARG A 17 1.36 -11.86 -22.86
CA ARG A 17 1.58 -10.70 -23.74
C ARG A 17 2.04 -11.12 -25.14
N VAL A 18 3.10 -11.93 -25.21
CA VAL A 18 3.76 -12.32 -26.46
C VAL A 18 2.84 -13.23 -27.27
N LEU A 19 2.11 -14.12 -26.61
CA LEU A 19 1.12 -14.98 -27.25
C LEU A 19 -0.04 -14.17 -27.85
N LEU A 20 -0.50 -13.12 -27.17
CA LEU A 20 -1.55 -12.24 -27.66
C LEU A 20 -1.09 -11.36 -28.85
N GLU A 21 0.13 -10.82 -28.80
CA GLU A 21 0.74 -10.07 -29.92
C GLU A 21 0.88 -10.97 -31.16
N LYS A 22 1.38 -12.21 -30.99
CA LYS A 22 1.46 -13.22 -32.06
C LYS A 22 0.09 -13.58 -32.64
N LYS A 23 -0.91 -13.81 -31.79
CA LYS A 23 -2.28 -14.14 -32.21
C LYS A 23 -2.93 -12.99 -33.00
N ASN A 24 -2.71 -11.75 -32.57
CA ASN A 24 -3.28 -10.57 -33.21
C ASN A 24 -2.45 -10.04 -34.38
N LYS A 25 -1.25 -10.60 -34.62
CA LYS A 25 -0.29 -10.18 -35.65
C LYS A 25 -0.01 -8.67 -35.61
N LYS A 26 -0.01 -8.09 -34.42
CA LYS A 26 0.19 -6.66 -34.18
C LYS A 26 0.91 -6.46 -32.86
N ASP A 27 1.83 -5.52 -32.84
CA ASP A 27 2.47 -5.07 -31.62
C ASP A 27 1.44 -4.33 -30.77
N LEU A 28 1.32 -4.75 -29.51
CA LEU A 28 0.39 -4.15 -28.56
C LEU A 28 1.17 -3.24 -27.62
N ILE A 29 0.72 -1.99 -27.50
CA ILE A 29 1.21 -1.10 -26.46
C ILE A 29 0.96 -1.77 -25.10
N SER A 30 2.04 -2.09 -24.42
CA SER A 30 2.01 -2.85 -23.18
C SER A 30 2.09 -1.92 -22.00
N LEU A 31 1.05 -1.97 -21.18
CA LEU A 31 0.83 -1.14 -20.00
C LEU A 31 0.96 -2.03 -18.77
N ALA A 32 2.18 -2.55 -18.56
CA ALA A 32 2.46 -3.42 -17.44
C ALA A 32 2.28 -2.66 -16.11
N CYS A 33 1.45 -3.18 -15.22
CA CYS A 33 1.29 -2.68 -13.84
C CYS A 33 1.06 -1.15 -13.69
N ARG A 34 0.26 -0.49 -14.56
CA ARG A 34 -0.13 0.93 -14.35
C ARG A 34 -0.79 1.21 -12.98
N HIS A 35 -1.36 0.18 -12.36
CA HIS A 35 -1.97 0.28 -11.03
C HIS A 35 -0.97 0.51 -9.88
N HIS A 36 0.35 0.34 -10.12
CA HIS A 36 1.39 0.48 -9.10
C HIS A 36 2.13 1.83 -9.15
N ILE A 37 1.71 2.78 -9.98
CA ILE A 37 2.42 4.08 -10.11
C ILE A 37 2.48 4.81 -8.76
N LEU A 38 1.40 4.79 -7.98
CA LEU A 38 1.38 5.36 -6.63
C LEU A 38 2.23 4.53 -5.65
N GLU A 39 2.29 3.21 -5.85
CA GLU A 39 3.15 2.33 -5.04
C GLU A 39 4.64 2.66 -5.24
N ILE A 40 5.07 3.16 -6.42
CA ILE A 40 6.47 3.59 -6.66
C ILE A 40 6.88 4.74 -5.74
N ILE A 41 6.03 5.76 -5.60
CA ILE A 41 6.35 6.93 -4.76
C ILE A 41 6.47 6.50 -3.30
N ILE A 42 5.49 5.71 -2.83
CA ILE A 42 5.44 5.23 -1.45
C ILE A 42 6.63 4.28 -1.18
N GLU A 43 6.97 3.41 -2.12
CA GLU A 43 8.15 2.53 -2.03
C GLU A 43 9.44 3.34 -1.86
N ARG A 44 9.61 4.43 -2.61
CA ARG A 44 10.79 5.30 -2.50
C ARG A 44 10.87 5.97 -1.12
N VAL A 45 9.76 6.50 -0.62
CA VAL A 45 9.69 7.08 0.74
C VAL A 45 10.02 6.02 1.79
N PHE A 46 9.46 4.83 1.68
CA PHE A 46 9.72 3.75 2.61
C PHE A 46 11.19 3.32 2.61
N ASN A 47 11.80 3.14 1.43
CA ASN A 47 13.21 2.78 1.31
C ASN A 47 14.12 3.88 1.89
N ALA A 48 13.75 5.16 1.78
CA ALA A 48 14.50 6.26 2.40
C ALA A 48 14.43 6.23 3.94
N LEU A 49 13.32 5.75 4.52
CA LEU A 49 13.11 5.72 5.97
C LEU A 49 13.58 4.43 6.65
N MET A 50 13.48 3.29 5.97
CA MET A 50 13.67 1.94 6.57
C MET A 50 14.92 1.21 6.07
N GLU A 51 15.77 1.91 5.33
CA GLU A 51 16.97 1.40 4.65
C GLU A 51 16.67 0.34 3.57
N THR A 52 17.55 0.25 2.57
CA THR A 52 17.37 -0.70 1.47
C THR A 52 17.68 -2.12 1.91
N SER A 53 16.65 -2.97 1.98
CA SER A 53 16.84 -4.43 2.03
C SER A 53 17.18 -4.97 0.63
N ASN A 54 17.95 -6.05 0.50
CA ASN A 54 18.16 -6.76 -0.77
C ASN A 54 17.21 -7.96 -0.96
N GLY A 55 16.40 -8.29 0.06
CA GLY A 55 15.46 -9.40 0.03
C GLY A 55 14.07 -9.02 -0.50
N PRO A 56 13.30 -9.97 -1.05
CA PRO A 56 11.91 -9.75 -1.47
C PRO A 56 10.97 -9.50 -0.28
N ASN A 57 11.35 -10.01 0.89
CA ASN A 57 10.60 -9.91 2.13
C ASN A 57 11.18 -8.84 3.05
N ILE A 58 10.30 -8.04 3.65
CA ILE A 58 10.67 -7.05 4.67
C ILE A 58 10.53 -7.70 6.05
N ARG A 59 11.66 -7.92 6.75
CA ARG A 59 11.72 -8.62 8.04
C ARG A 59 10.84 -7.99 9.12
N LEU A 60 10.69 -6.66 9.11
CA LEU A 60 9.83 -5.93 10.05
C LEU A 60 8.38 -6.44 9.98
N PHE A 61 7.84 -6.56 8.76
CA PHE A 61 6.46 -7.00 8.56
C PHE A 61 6.28 -8.49 8.82
N GLN A 62 7.28 -9.31 8.51
CA GLN A 62 7.26 -10.74 8.88
C GLN A 62 7.13 -10.91 10.40
N ARG A 63 7.95 -10.18 11.18
CA ARG A 63 7.86 -10.20 12.64
C ARG A 63 6.50 -9.74 13.15
N PHE A 64 5.94 -8.68 12.57
CA PHE A 64 4.61 -8.17 12.91
C PHE A 64 3.50 -9.19 12.61
N SER A 65 3.55 -9.83 11.44
CA SER A 65 2.58 -10.84 11.03
C SER A 65 2.67 -12.08 11.93
N SER A 66 3.87 -12.57 12.22
CA SER A 66 4.08 -13.73 13.11
C SER A 66 3.59 -13.47 14.55
N ASN A 67 3.75 -12.24 15.05
CA ASN A 67 3.32 -11.88 16.40
C ASN A 67 1.90 -11.29 16.46
N TRP A 68 1.16 -11.28 15.36
CA TRP A 68 -0.12 -10.57 15.28
C TRP A 68 -1.14 -11.02 16.32
N SER A 69 -1.20 -12.33 16.61
CA SER A 69 -2.11 -12.91 17.62
C SER A 69 -1.84 -12.42 19.04
N GLN A 70 -0.63 -11.90 19.31
CA GLN A 70 -0.23 -11.36 20.62
C GLN A 70 -0.46 -9.85 20.72
N ILE A 71 -0.81 -9.17 19.62
CA ILE A 71 -1.00 -7.73 19.58
C ILE A 71 -2.46 -7.39 19.90
N ASN A 72 -2.68 -6.51 20.88
CA ASN A 72 -4.01 -5.99 21.15
C ASN A 72 -4.39 -4.92 20.14
N ILE A 73 -5.07 -5.32 19.06
CA ILE A 73 -5.54 -4.45 17.98
C ILE A 73 -6.53 -3.36 18.42
N LYS A 74 -7.13 -3.47 19.61
CA LYS A 74 -8.02 -2.45 20.18
C LYS A 74 -7.28 -1.41 21.01
N LYS A 75 -6.03 -1.68 21.37
CA LYS A 75 -5.21 -0.81 22.22
C LYS A 75 -4.12 -0.14 21.37
N TYR A 76 -4.50 0.95 20.71
CA TYR A 76 -3.58 1.79 19.95
C TYR A 76 -3.70 3.25 20.40
N GLU A 77 -2.64 4.02 20.17
CA GLU A 77 -2.58 5.46 20.40
C GLU A 77 -2.33 6.18 19.08
N SER A 78 -2.68 7.45 19.04
CA SER A 78 -2.40 8.30 17.88
C SER A 78 -0.89 8.48 17.72
N GLY A 79 -0.40 8.43 16.48
CA GLY A 79 1.03 8.60 16.18
C GLY A 79 1.53 10.04 16.33
N ILE A 80 0.61 11.01 16.44
CA ILE A 80 0.93 12.44 16.66
C ILE A 80 0.97 12.82 18.15
N THR A 81 0.99 11.86 19.07
CA THR A 81 1.21 12.13 20.51
C THR A 81 2.68 12.36 20.84
N LYS A 82 3.62 11.92 20.00
CA LYS A 82 5.08 12.08 20.20
C LYS A 82 5.61 13.29 19.43
N ASP A 83 6.43 14.10 20.07
CA ASP A 83 6.72 15.50 19.67
C ASP A 83 7.37 15.69 18.28
N THR A 84 8.16 14.75 17.79
CA THR A 84 8.94 14.95 16.55
C THR A 84 8.09 14.99 15.29
N VAL A 85 7.17 14.04 15.11
CA VAL A 85 6.29 14.00 13.93
C VAL A 85 5.05 14.87 14.12
N ALA A 86 4.63 15.07 15.37
CA ALA A 86 3.45 15.84 15.71
C ALA A 86 3.59 17.31 15.30
N ASN A 87 4.76 17.92 15.46
CA ASN A 87 4.95 19.34 15.16
C ASN A 87 4.82 19.66 13.66
N GLU A 88 5.30 18.76 12.79
CA GLU A 88 5.17 18.90 11.34
C GLU A 88 3.73 18.63 10.85
N LEU A 89 3.02 17.68 11.47
CA LEU A 89 1.68 17.30 11.02
C LEU A 89 0.54 18.09 11.66
N LYS A 90 0.73 18.67 12.85
CA LYS A 90 -0.29 19.46 13.56
C LYS A 90 -0.89 20.58 12.70
N PRO A 91 -0.10 21.39 11.97
CA PRO A 91 -0.64 22.46 11.12
C PRO A 91 -1.57 21.93 10.02
N HIS A 92 -1.24 20.76 9.47
CA HIS A 92 -1.96 20.17 8.34
C HIS A 92 -3.03 19.16 8.76
N LYS A 93 -3.19 18.90 10.06
CA LYS A 93 -4.04 17.83 10.57
C LYS A 93 -5.47 17.93 10.07
N ASN A 94 -6.07 19.13 10.16
CA ASN A 94 -7.48 19.32 9.80
C ASN A 94 -7.70 19.13 8.30
N ASP A 95 -6.79 19.66 7.47
CA ASP A 95 -6.86 19.53 6.02
C ASP A 95 -6.66 18.08 5.58
N LEU A 96 -5.70 17.37 6.20
CA LEU A 96 -5.47 15.95 5.96
C LEU A 96 -6.68 15.11 6.37
N VAL A 97 -7.25 15.34 7.54
CA VAL A 97 -8.45 14.63 8.01
C VAL A 97 -9.62 14.87 7.06
N LYS A 98 -9.85 16.11 6.62
CA LYS A 98 -10.89 16.46 5.66
C LYS A 98 -10.66 15.73 4.34
N PHE A 99 -9.47 15.85 3.77
CA PHE A 99 -9.09 15.17 2.54
C PHE A 99 -9.31 13.66 2.63
N ILE A 100 -8.86 13.01 3.70
CA ILE A 100 -9.02 11.57 3.86
C ILE A 100 -10.50 11.18 3.96
N LYS A 101 -11.32 11.95 4.68
CA LYS A 101 -12.78 11.69 4.78
C LYS A 101 -13.47 11.84 3.43
N ASP A 102 -13.13 12.87 2.66
CA ASP A 102 -13.66 13.10 1.32
C ASP A 102 -13.26 11.95 0.36
N GLN A 103 -12.01 11.48 0.46
CA GLN A 103 -11.52 10.32 -0.31
C GLN A 103 -12.21 9.03 0.10
N LEU A 104 -12.47 8.80 1.39
CA LEU A 104 -13.18 7.61 1.88
C LEU A 104 -14.67 7.60 1.49
N ALA A 105 -15.27 8.77 1.30
CA ALA A 105 -16.63 8.90 0.76
C ALA A 105 -16.68 8.62 -0.76
N THR A 106 -15.55 8.74 -1.44
CA THR A 106 -15.39 8.45 -2.87
C THR A 106 -15.09 6.97 -3.09
N TYR A 107 -15.38 6.46 -4.29
CA TYR A 107 -15.00 5.09 -4.68
C TYR A 107 -13.48 4.92 -4.68
N GLN A 108 -12.99 3.96 -3.91
CA GLN A 108 -11.59 3.55 -3.92
C GLN A 108 -11.42 2.36 -4.87
N PRO A 109 -10.53 2.44 -5.87
CA PRO A 109 -10.38 1.38 -6.86
C PRO A 109 -9.78 0.09 -6.28
N ARG A 110 -9.14 0.18 -5.11
CA ARG A 110 -8.56 -0.97 -4.40
C ARG A 110 -8.75 -0.85 -2.90
N ASP A 111 -8.88 -2.03 -2.30
CA ASP A 111 -9.15 -2.23 -0.89
C ASP A 111 -7.96 -1.83 0.02
N ASP A 112 -6.74 -1.90 -0.51
CA ASP A 112 -5.50 -1.49 0.15
C ASP A 112 -5.40 0.04 0.28
N TYR A 113 -5.81 0.81 -0.75
CA TYR A 113 -5.89 2.27 -0.67
C TYR A 113 -6.92 2.72 0.36
N ARG A 114 -8.07 2.05 0.43
CA ARG A 114 -9.05 2.30 1.49
C ARG A 114 -8.46 2.03 2.88
N GLU A 115 -7.71 0.95 3.05
CA GLU A 115 -7.05 0.61 4.30
C GLU A 115 -5.98 1.65 4.68
N LEU A 116 -5.20 2.17 3.72
CA LEU A 116 -4.23 3.25 3.94
C LEU A 116 -4.90 4.49 4.56
N LEU A 117 -6.03 4.91 3.98
CA LEU A 117 -6.79 6.07 4.43
C LEU A 117 -7.33 5.86 5.85
N GLN A 118 -7.86 4.67 6.14
CA GLN A 118 -8.34 4.32 7.47
C GLN A 118 -7.23 4.34 8.53
N LEU A 119 -6.07 3.73 8.22
CA LEU A 119 -4.90 3.73 9.09
C LEU A 119 -4.35 5.15 9.30
N SER A 120 -4.41 6.00 8.28
CA SER A 120 -3.98 7.40 8.38
C SER A 120 -4.88 8.20 9.34
N LEU A 121 -6.20 7.96 9.36
CA LEU A 121 -7.10 8.57 10.35
C LEU A 121 -6.81 8.09 11.78
N ILE A 122 -6.49 6.80 11.95
CA ILE A 122 -6.05 6.25 13.25
C ILE A 122 -4.77 6.95 13.70
N PHE A 123 -3.79 7.07 12.80
CA PHE A 123 -2.52 7.73 13.08
C PHE A 123 -2.71 9.19 13.52
N LEU A 124 -3.54 9.96 12.81
CA LEU A 124 -3.88 11.35 13.13
C LEU A 124 -4.76 11.51 14.38
N GLY A 125 -5.24 10.40 14.97
CA GLY A 125 -6.05 10.41 16.18
C GLY A 125 -7.47 10.94 15.95
N ASP A 126 -8.04 10.76 14.77
CA ASP A 126 -9.43 11.13 14.51
C ASP A 126 -10.39 10.16 15.20
N LYS A 127 -11.45 10.69 15.83
CA LYS A 127 -12.42 9.89 16.58
C LYS A 127 -13.23 8.94 15.70
N THR A 128 -13.47 9.28 14.43
CA THR A 128 -14.21 8.42 13.49
C THR A 128 -13.43 7.16 13.16
N ALA A 129 -12.13 7.13 13.43
CA ALA A 129 -11.26 6.00 13.13
C ALA A 129 -11.49 4.78 14.04
N ARG A 130 -12.17 4.94 15.18
CA ARG A 130 -12.48 3.86 16.13
C ARG A 130 -13.37 2.75 15.56
N CYS A 131 -14.06 3.03 14.46
CA CYS A 131 -14.93 2.08 13.79
C CYS A 131 -14.18 1.16 12.80
N PHE A 132 -12.88 1.37 12.57
CA PHE A 132 -12.13 0.60 11.59
C PHE A 132 -11.44 -0.61 12.23
N ASN A 133 -11.61 -1.78 11.61
CA ASN A 133 -10.91 -2.99 11.99
C ASN A 133 -9.53 -3.01 11.31
N ILE A 134 -8.47 -2.96 12.12
CA ILE A 134 -7.09 -3.16 11.64
C ILE A 134 -6.92 -4.63 11.29
N ARG A 135 -6.52 -4.93 10.06
CA ARG A 135 -6.32 -6.30 9.59
C ARG A 135 -4.89 -6.75 9.82
N THR A 136 -4.71 -8.07 9.92
CA THR A 136 -3.39 -8.68 9.91
C THR A 136 -2.63 -8.25 8.65
N PRO A 137 -1.35 -7.85 8.78
CA PRO A 137 -0.51 -7.59 7.61
C PRO A 137 -0.47 -8.81 6.70
N GLY A 138 -0.87 -8.62 5.44
CA GLY A 138 -0.80 -9.64 4.39
C GLY A 138 0.62 -9.89 3.89
N ALA A 139 0.74 -10.65 2.81
CA ALA A 139 2.03 -10.96 2.20
C ALA A 139 2.68 -9.70 1.60
N LEU A 140 3.57 -9.06 2.36
CA LEU A 140 4.38 -7.93 1.90
C LEU A 140 5.54 -8.40 1.03
N HIS A 141 5.24 -8.59 -0.26
CA HIS A 141 6.22 -8.62 -1.32
C HIS A 141 6.48 -7.18 -1.79
N ARG A 142 7.74 -6.78 -2.00
CA ARG A 142 8.07 -5.42 -2.47
C ARG A 142 7.30 -4.94 -3.69
N ALA A 143 6.88 -5.86 -4.55
CA ALA A 143 6.09 -5.55 -5.74
C ALA A 143 4.62 -5.20 -5.47
N ARG A 144 4.12 -5.32 -4.22
CA ARG A 144 2.74 -5.01 -3.84
C ARG A 144 2.72 -4.36 -2.47
N TRP A 145 2.55 -3.04 -2.44
CA TRP A 145 2.34 -2.33 -1.18
C TRP A 145 1.00 -2.75 -0.56
N MET A 146 1.01 -3.23 0.70
CA MET A 146 -0.19 -3.69 1.43
C MET A 146 -1.08 -4.70 0.67
N ALA A 147 -0.48 -5.63 -0.08
CA ALA A 147 -1.26 -6.74 -0.61
C ALA A 147 -1.81 -7.59 0.55
N LYS A 148 -3.14 -7.64 0.64
CA LYS A 148 -3.88 -8.64 1.43
C LYS A 148 -3.53 -10.05 0.94
#